data_AF-A0A1E4XA05-F1
#
_entry.id   AF-A0A1E4XA05-F1
#
_cell.length_a   1.000
_cell.length_b   1.000
_cell.length_c   1.000
_cell.angle_alpha   90.00
_cell.angle_beta   90.00
_cell.angle_gamma   90.00
#
_symmetry.space_group_name_H-M   'P 1'
#
loop_
_entity.id
_entity.type
_entity.pdbx_description
1 polymer ?
#
loop_
_entity_poly.entity_id
_entity_poly.type
_entity_poly.pdbx_seq_one_letter_code
_entity_poly.pdbx_strand_id
1 'polypeptide(L)'
;MARITKAHKAGLDFLDLVFFNELVVNVGMDAEERSQLEKIVQRVTQMVECRHSGLQADVIKHLIYYILEVRLATSTEELSQSNPHVPRPPNLSSAQMEAVDNFWNDYQMAYMSVITEKNTGVLANHALQIAEVLIGEFVGCSPLVRRDLLTRCFVSEFTDASVGVYCWLIVSGVLPVTKNNPDRITDEFTESFLIRLALLADYQMIVHAFNMMISKDDASATYLRMRNLNLTEDTVDRLLDIQRHFHDAISKKSLASIPLICRRSLENPSQVQEFFGEWGKRKVRFRAHTGTLGSWLSILGAAMVHRQLMGEYALAARTQYANRLGAVKLSDLKVPAIFNACDNQHTITELVKGRLSEYGLRINPDTLYRSHSTMRKTTLRLLALYCKLTRDLGVAMSAPYEDVSYVNAFVHSDKLG
;
A
#
# COMPACT_ATOMS: atom_id res chain seq x y z
N MET A 1 19.82 -17.35 16.73
CA MET A 1 18.85 -16.32 16.32
C MET A 1 17.51 -17.00 16.10
N ALA A 2 16.42 -16.53 16.74
CA ALA A 2 15.10 -17.10 16.50
C ALA A 2 14.74 -16.94 15.01
N ARG A 3 14.38 -18.05 14.35
CA ARG A 3 14.02 -18.08 12.93
C ARG A 3 12.76 -17.23 12.74
N ILE A 4 12.79 -16.28 11.80
CA ILE A 4 11.60 -15.48 11.43
C ILE A 4 10.48 -16.46 11.01
N THR A 5 9.34 -16.40 11.68
CA THR A 5 8.19 -17.27 11.40
C THR A 5 7.45 -16.79 10.14
N LYS A 6 6.54 -17.61 9.60
CA LYS A 6 5.67 -17.19 8.49
C LYS A 6 4.78 -15.99 8.86
N ALA A 7 4.27 -15.97 10.08
CA ALA A 7 3.48 -14.84 10.59
C ALA A 7 4.30 -13.54 10.62
N HIS A 8 5.56 -13.60 11.08
CA HIS A 8 6.42 -12.41 11.09
C HIS A 8 6.67 -11.90 9.66
N LYS A 9 6.92 -12.80 8.70
CA LYS A 9 7.09 -12.40 7.28
C LYS A 9 5.83 -11.75 6.73
N ALA A 10 4.66 -12.36 6.95
CA ALA A 10 3.39 -11.82 6.49
C ALA A 10 3.06 -10.46 7.12
N GLY A 11 3.36 -10.27 8.42
CA GLY A 11 3.23 -8.97 9.08
C GLY A 11 4.12 -7.91 8.43
N LEU A 12 5.36 -8.26 8.05
CA LEU A 12 6.25 -7.35 7.32
C LEU A 12 5.79 -7.10 5.88
N ASP A 13 5.19 -8.07 5.20
CA ASP A 13 4.61 -7.87 3.87
C ASP A 13 3.41 -6.92 3.92
N PHE A 14 2.57 -7.03 4.96
CA PHE A 14 1.46 -6.12 5.19
C PHE A 14 1.94 -4.70 5.56
N LEU A 15 2.96 -4.59 6.41
CA LEU A 15 3.60 -3.31 6.72
C LEU A 15 4.21 -2.66 5.46
N ASP A 16 4.91 -3.44 4.62
CA ASP A 16 5.52 -2.94 3.39
C ASP A 16 4.46 -2.44 2.40
N LEU A 17 3.32 -3.14 2.28
CA LEU A 17 2.19 -2.70 1.45
C LEU A 17 1.70 -1.30 1.87
N VAL A 18 1.48 -1.08 3.16
CA VAL A 18 1.01 0.20 3.70
C VAL A 18 2.10 1.27 3.54
N PHE A 19 3.33 0.94 3.91
CA PHE A 19 4.49 1.83 3.79
C PHE A 19 4.75 2.27 2.35
N PHE A 20 4.72 1.35 1.39
CA PHE A 20 4.94 1.67 -0.02
C PHE A 20 3.85 2.58 -0.56
N ASN A 21 2.58 2.34 -0.24
CA ASN A 21 1.50 3.22 -0.65
C ASN A 21 1.57 4.58 0.05
N GLU A 22 2.02 4.65 1.30
CA GLU A 22 2.29 5.92 1.99
C GLU A 22 3.39 6.72 1.28
N LEU A 23 4.45 6.05 0.80
CA LEU A 23 5.48 6.67 -0.03
C LEU A 23 4.94 7.12 -1.39
N VAL A 24 4.10 6.32 -2.05
CA VAL A 24 3.45 6.72 -3.31
C VAL A 24 2.66 8.01 -3.10
N VAL A 25 1.81 8.08 -2.08
CA VAL A 25 0.99 9.27 -1.82
C VAL A 25 1.85 10.50 -1.47
N ASN A 26 2.80 10.35 -0.54
CA ASN A 26 3.51 11.50 0.02
C ASN A 26 4.73 11.96 -0.81
N VAL A 27 5.31 11.07 -1.60
CA VAL A 27 6.58 11.30 -2.31
C VAL A 27 6.44 11.04 -3.81
N GLY A 28 5.71 9.98 -4.20
CA GLY A 28 5.59 9.56 -5.59
C GLY A 28 4.63 10.43 -6.42
N MET A 29 3.47 10.75 -5.86
CA MET A 29 2.42 11.54 -6.50
C MET A 29 2.83 13.01 -6.64
N ASP A 30 2.45 13.61 -7.76
CA ASP A 30 2.60 15.05 -7.95
C ASP A 30 1.51 15.86 -7.20
N ALA A 31 1.45 17.17 -7.43
CA ALA A 31 0.46 18.01 -6.76
C ALA A 31 -0.97 17.77 -7.25
N GLU A 32 -1.15 17.45 -8.53
CA GLU A 32 -2.47 17.20 -9.12
C GLU A 32 -3.01 15.84 -8.67
N GLU A 33 -2.17 14.81 -8.69
CA GLU A 33 -2.54 13.47 -8.23
C GLU A 33 -2.90 13.45 -6.74
N ARG A 34 -2.17 14.21 -5.90
CA ARG A 34 -2.53 14.36 -4.48
C ARG A 34 -3.84 15.11 -4.29
N SER A 35 -4.06 16.19 -5.04
CA SER A 35 -5.33 16.94 -5.03
C SER A 35 -6.51 16.06 -5.43
N GLN A 36 -6.34 15.18 -6.42
CA GLN A 36 -7.35 14.20 -6.83
C GLN A 36 -7.68 13.22 -5.70
N LEU A 37 -6.67 12.64 -5.05
CA LEU A 37 -6.87 11.72 -3.91
C LEU A 37 -7.55 12.43 -2.72
N GLU A 38 -7.08 13.63 -2.37
CA GLU A 38 -7.68 14.46 -1.31
C GLU A 38 -9.15 14.76 -1.59
N LYS A 39 -9.49 15.07 -2.85
CA LYS A 39 -10.88 15.31 -3.28
C LYS A 39 -11.73 14.05 -3.14
N ILE A 40 -11.21 12.87 -3.49
CA ILE A 40 -11.92 11.59 -3.29
C ILE A 40 -12.22 11.38 -1.80
N VAL A 41 -11.21 11.49 -0.94
CA VAL A 41 -11.35 11.33 0.51
C VAL A 41 -12.36 12.33 1.09
N GLN A 42 -12.28 13.60 0.67
CA GLN A 42 -13.20 14.64 1.10
C GLN A 42 -14.65 14.36 0.68
N ARG A 43 -14.88 13.99 -0.58
CA ARG A 43 -16.22 13.73 -1.12
C ARG A 43 -16.85 12.50 -0.47
N VAL A 44 -16.09 11.42 -0.33
CA VAL A 44 -16.56 10.20 0.35
C VAL A 44 -16.87 10.51 1.81
N THR A 45 -15.96 11.18 2.52
CA THR A 45 -16.18 11.59 3.92
C THR A 45 -17.43 12.44 4.07
N GLN A 46 -17.59 13.47 3.24
CA GLN A 46 -18.76 14.34 3.26
C GLN A 46 -20.05 13.54 3.06
N MET A 47 -20.12 12.66 2.06
CA MET A 47 -21.35 11.93 1.73
C MET A 47 -21.72 10.88 2.80
N VAL A 48 -20.72 10.24 3.41
CA VAL A 48 -20.93 9.22 4.44
C VAL A 48 -21.27 9.84 5.79
N GLU A 49 -20.50 10.84 6.23
CA GLU A 49 -20.64 11.43 7.57
C GLU A 49 -21.87 12.33 7.71
N CYS A 50 -22.52 12.70 6.60
CA CYS A 50 -23.86 13.30 6.64
C CYS A 50 -24.93 12.36 7.23
N ARG A 51 -24.70 11.04 7.26
CA ARG A 51 -25.72 10.04 7.64
C ARG A 51 -25.23 8.95 8.59
N HIS A 52 -23.93 8.73 8.68
CA HIS A 52 -23.32 7.64 9.44
C HIS A 52 -22.16 8.15 10.29
N SER A 53 -21.86 7.47 11.39
CA SER A 53 -20.72 7.77 12.25
C SER A 53 -20.10 6.50 12.81
N GLY A 54 -18.89 6.61 13.38
CA GLY A 54 -18.15 5.50 13.98
C GLY A 54 -17.97 4.31 13.02
N LEU A 55 -18.14 3.10 13.55
CA LEU A 55 -18.01 1.84 12.79
C LEU A 55 -18.74 1.84 11.45
N GLN A 56 -19.99 2.32 11.42
CA GLN A 56 -20.79 2.31 10.21
C GLN A 56 -20.17 3.21 9.13
N ALA A 57 -19.68 4.39 9.51
CA ALA A 57 -19.01 5.29 8.57
C ALA A 57 -17.72 4.67 8.03
N ASP A 58 -16.87 4.10 8.90
CA ASP A 58 -15.59 3.51 8.48
C ASP A 58 -15.77 2.35 7.48
N VAL A 59 -16.74 1.47 7.75
CA VAL A 59 -17.07 0.33 6.88
C VAL A 59 -17.62 0.83 5.53
N ILE A 60 -18.55 1.79 5.55
CA ILE A 60 -19.12 2.35 4.31
C ILE A 60 -18.06 3.04 3.47
N LYS A 61 -17.19 3.87 4.08
CA LYS A 61 -16.07 4.52 3.38
C LYS A 61 -15.16 3.46 2.74
N HIS A 62 -14.84 2.39 3.46
CA HIS A 62 -13.97 1.31 2.96
C HIS A 62 -14.58 0.64 1.73
N LEU A 63 -15.87 0.29 1.79
CA LEU A 63 -16.60 -0.28 0.67
C LEU A 63 -16.66 0.68 -0.52
N ILE A 64 -16.89 1.98 -0.30
CA ILE A 64 -16.90 2.97 -1.38
C ILE A 64 -15.54 3.04 -2.06
N TYR A 65 -14.45 3.13 -1.30
CA TYR A 65 -13.11 3.17 -1.90
C TYR A 65 -12.79 1.89 -2.69
N TYR A 66 -13.24 0.72 -2.20
CA TYR A 66 -13.12 -0.54 -2.94
C TYR A 66 -13.92 -0.52 -4.25
N ILE A 67 -15.18 -0.11 -4.21
CA ILE A 67 -16.05 -0.03 -5.39
C ILE A 67 -15.47 0.93 -6.41
N LEU A 68 -14.98 2.09 -5.96
CA LEU A 68 -14.30 3.06 -6.83
C LEU A 68 -13.03 2.46 -7.45
N GLU A 69 -12.21 1.73 -6.68
CA GLU A 69 -11.01 1.07 -7.22
C GLU A 69 -11.36 0.07 -8.33
N VAL A 70 -12.42 -0.72 -8.15
CA VAL A 70 -12.90 -1.70 -9.14
C VAL A 70 -13.47 -1.00 -10.38
N ARG A 71 -14.36 -0.02 -10.18
CA ARG A 71 -15.11 0.64 -11.26
C ARG A 71 -14.33 1.70 -12.02
N LEU A 72 -13.29 2.27 -11.41
CA LEU A 72 -12.36 3.17 -12.06
C LEU A 72 -11.17 2.43 -12.67
N ALA A 73 -11.10 1.11 -12.60
CA ALA A 73 -10.07 0.34 -13.28
C ALA A 73 -10.17 0.49 -14.81
N THR A 74 -9.02 0.43 -15.48
CA THR A 74 -8.93 0.39 -16.94
C THR A 74 -9.58 -0.89 -17.47
N SER A 75 -10.37 -0.78 -18.53
CA SER A 75 -11.03 -1.92 -19.17
C SER A 75 -10.03 -2.85 -19.87
N THR A 76 -10.42 -4.11 -20.10
CA THR A 76 -9.60 -5.06 -20.84
C THR A 76 -9.29 -4.56 -22.26
N GLU A 77 -10.23 -3.85 -22.89
CA GLU A 77 -10.04 -3.25 -24.21
C GLU A 77 -8.98 -2.15 -24.20
N GLU A 78 -9.09 -1.18 -23.28
CA GLU A 78 -8.09 -0.11 -23.10
C GLU A 78 -6.70 -0.70 -22.79
N LEU A 79 -6.64 -1.69 -21.91
CA LEU A 79 -5.39 -2.37 -21.57
C LEU A 79 -4.72 -3.01 -22.78
N SER A 80 -5.51 -3.65 -23.66
CA SER A 80 -4.99 -4.29 -24.88
C SER A 80 -4.45 -3.29 -25.90
N GLN A 81 -4.93 -2.05 -25.89
CA GLN A 81 -4.45 -0.97 -26.74
C GLN A 81 -3.16 -0.34 -26.17
N SER A 82 -3.10 -0.17 -24.84
CA SER A 82 -1.97 0.47 -24.17
C SER A 82 -0.76 -0.44 -23.94
N ASN A 83 -0.95 -1.76 -23.90
CA ASN A 83 0.14 -2.71 -23.66
C ASN A 83 0.19 -3.84 -24.72
N PRO A 84 1.08 -3.74 -25.74
CA PRO A 84 1.19 -4.74 -26.81
C PRO A 84 1.71 -6.10 -26.33
N HIS A 85 2.19 -6.20 -25.08
CA HIS A 85 2.67 -7.44 -24.48
C HIS A 85 1.59 -8.19 -23.69
N VAL A 86 0.41 -7.59 -23.46
CA VAL A 86 -0.74 -8.32 -22.91
C VAL A 86 -1.38 -9.10 -24.06
N PRO A 87 -1.38 -10.44 -24.03
CA PRO A 87 -2.00 -11.23 -25.08
C PRO A 87 -3.49 -10.87 -25.14
N ARG A 88 -3.95 -10.41 -26.30
CA ARG A 88 -5.38 -10.19 -26.50
C ARG A 88 -6.09 -11.54 -26.28
N PRO A 89 -7.16 -11.61 -25.46
CA PRO A 89 -7.95 -12.82 -25.36
C PRO A 89 -8.34 -13.29 -26.76
N PRO A 90 -8.10 -14.55 -27.14
CA PRO A 90 -8.36 -14.99 -28.50
C PRO A 90 -9.85 -14.86 -28.82
N ASN A 91 -10.16 -14.12 -29.90
CA ASN A 91 -11.46 -14.02 -30.55
C ASN A 91 -12.63 -13.43 -29.73
N LEU A 92 -12.39 -12.52 -28.78
CA LEU A 92 -13.47 -11.76 -28.14
C LEU A 92 -13.74 -10.44 -28.88
N SER A 93 -15.01 -10.13 -29.16
CA SER A 93 -15.45 -8.80 -29.60
C SER A 93 -15.38 -7.80 -28.44
N SER A 94 -15.35 -6.49 -28.73
CA SER A 94 -15.36 -5.45 -27.68
C SER A 94 -16.55 -5.61 -26.72
N ALA A 95 -17.74 -5.95 -27.23
CA ALA A 95 -18.92 -6.22 -26.41
C ALA A 95 -18.75 -7.44 -25.50
N GLN A 96 -18.04 -8.48 -25.94
CA GLN A 96 -17.73 -9.64 -25.09
C GLN A 96 -16.69 -9.30 -24.03
N MET A 97 -15.68 -8.48 -24.35
CA MET A 97 -14.71 -7.99 -23.37
C MET A 97 -15.38 -7.16 -22.29
N GLU A 98 -16.23 -6.20 -22.68
CA GLU A 98 -17.01 -5.39 -21.75
C GLU A 98 -17.93 -6.25 -20.87
N ALA A 99 -18.60 -7.25 -21.44
CA ALA A 99 -19.45 -8.15 -20.66
C ALA A 99 -18.66 -8.96 -19.61
N VAL A 100 -17.43 -9.39 -19.94
CA VAL A 100 -16.54 -10.08 -19.00
C VAL A 100 -16.07 -9.12 -17.90
N ASP A 101 -15.66 -7.90 -18.25
CA ASP A 101 -15.24 -6.88 -17.29
C ASP A 101 -16.38 -6.54 -16.32
N ASN A 102 -17.59 -6.32 -16.84
CA ASN A 102 -18.78 -6.04 -16.03
C ASN A 102 -19.13 -7.22 -15.11
N PHE A 103 -19.15 -8.45 -15.64
CA PHE A 103 -19.38 -9.64 -14.82
C PHE A 103 -18.38 -9.73 -13.65
N TRP A 104 -17.10 -9.50 -13.94
CA TRP A 104 -16.05 -9.64 -12.92
C TRP A 104 -16.08 -8.49 -11.91
N ASN A 105 -16.38 -7.27 -12.35
CA ASN A 105 -16.59 -6.13 -11.46
C ASN A 105 -17.78 -6.39 -10.53
N ASP A 106 -18.92 -6.83 -11.07
CA ASP A 106 -20.13 -7.12 -10.30
C ASP A 106 -19.90 -8.26 -9.29
N TYR A 107 -19.25 -9.34 -9.72
CA TYR A 107 -18.94 -10.48 -8.85
C TYR A 107 -18.07 -10.06 -7.65
N GLN A 108 -17.00 -9.32 -7.92
CA GLN A 108 -16.08 -8.81 -6.91
C GLN A 108 -16.76 -7.86 -5.91
N MET A 109 -17.53 -6.89 -6.41
CA MET A 109 -18.29 -5.95 -5.58
C MET A 109 -19.33 -6.67 -4.71
N ALA A 110 -20.07 -7.62 -5.29
CA ALA A 110 -21.06 -8.40 -4.56
C ALA A 110 -20.41 -9.26 -3.46
N TYR A 111 -19.32 -9.96 -3.79
CA TYR A 111 -18.61 -10.78 -2.83
C TYR A 111 -18.05 -9.96 -1.66
N MET A 112 -17.37 -8.84 -1.95
CA MET A 112 -16.82 -7.96 -0.91
C MET A 112 -17.94 -7.38 -0.03
N SER A 113 -19.07 -6.98 -0.62
CA SER A 113 -20.23 -6.47 0.10
C SER A 113 -20.78 -7.52 1.07
N VAL A 114 -21.01 -8.75 0.60
CA VAL A 114 -21.56 -9.85 1.42
C VAL A 114 -20.60 -10.24 2.56
N ILE A 115 -19.31 -10.35 2.29
CA ILE A 115 -18.32 -10.70 3.33
C ILE A 115 -18.23 -9.58 4.37
N THR A 116 -18.17 -8.32 3.93
CA THR A 116 -18.11 -7.16 4.83
C THR A 116 -19.37 -7.06 5.68
N GLU A 117 -20.55 -7.20 5.08
CA GLU A 117 -21.84 -7.25 5.79
C GLU A 117 -21.86 -8.36 6.85
N LYS A 118 -21.43 -9.57 6.48
CA LYS A 118 -21.41 -10.70 7.41
C LYS A 118 -20.44 -10.48 8.57
N ASN A 119 -19.28 -9.87 8.31
CA ASN A 119 -18.24 -9.65 9.31
C ASN A 119 -18.53 -8.45 10.23
N THR A 120 -19.26 -7.44 9.75
CA THR A 120 -19.44 -6.15 10.43
C THR A 120 -20.89 -5.86 10.84
N GLY A 121 -21.86 -6.49 10.20
CA GLY A 121 -23.29 -6.19 10.34
C GLY A 121 -23.76 -4.92 9.61
N VAL A 122 -22.87 -4.24 8.87
CA VAL A 122 -23.17 -2.98 8.17
C VAL A 122 -23.60 -3.23 6.73
N LEU A 123 -24.82 -2.83 6.38
CA LEU A 123 -25.39 -2.97 5.03
C LEU A 123 -24.63 -2.14 3.98
N ALA A 124 -24.25 -2.77 2.88
CA ALA A 124 -23.47 -2.22 1.78
C ALA A 124 -24.30 -1.32 0.82
N ASN A 125 -25.63 -1.39 0.87
CA ASN A 125 -26.51 -0.64 -0.04
C ASN A 125 -26.19 0.87 -0.11
N HIS A 126 -25.89 1.49 1.03
CA HIS A 126 -25.52 2.91 1.08
C HIS A 126 -24.16 3.18 0.42
N ALA A 127 -23.20 2.27 0.56
CA ALA A 127 -21.90 2.37 -0.10
C ALA A 127 -22.05 2.31 -1.62
N LEU A 128 -22.86 1.38 -2.13
CA LEU A 128 -23.16 1.26 -3.56
C LEU A 128 -23.81 2.52 -4.13
N GLN A 129 -24.81 3.07 -3.45
CA GLN A 129 -25.49 4.30 -3.87
C GLN A 129 -24.54 5.50 -3.93
N ILE A 130 -23.68 5.67 -2.93
CA ILE A 130 -22.71 6.77 -2.92
C ILE A 130 -21.67 6.56 -4.02
N ALA A 131 -21.16 5.34 -4.17
CA ALA A 131 -20.15 5.03 -5.18
C ALA A 131 -20.67 5.28 -6.61
N GLU A 132 -21.91 4.90 -6.93
CA GLU A 132 -22.53 5.16 -8.24
C GLU A 132 -22.52 6.65 -8.61
N VAL A 133 -22.75 7.55 -7.64
CA VAL A 133 -22.64 8.99 -7.86
C VAL A 133 -21.19 9.42 -8.13
N LEU A 134 -20.24 8.85 -7.38
CA LEU A 134 -18.84 9.28 -7.41
C LEU A 134 -18.04 8.70 -8.59
N ILE A 135 -18.45 7.59 -9.21
CA ILE A 135 -17.76 6.99 -10.36
C ILE A 135 -17.60 8.01 -11.49
N GLY A 136 -18.70 8.72 -11.83
CA GLY A 136 -18.67 9.75 -12.86
C GLY A 136 -17.80 10.97 -12.51
N GLU A 137 -17.68 11.30 -11.22
CA GLU A 137 -16.86 12.43 -10.75
C GLU A 137 -15.36 12.16 -10.91
N PHE A 138 -14.93 10.89 -10.89
CA PHE A 138 -13.52 10.50 -10.77
C PHE A 138 -12.97 9.63 -11.90
N VAL A 139 -13.72 9.45 -12.99
CA VAL A 139 -13.26 8.70 -14.18
C VAL A 139 -11.94 9.23 -14.77
N GLY A 140 -11.70 10.55 -14.66
CA GLY A 140 -10.50 11.21 -15.19
C GLY A 140 -9.28 11.20 -14.26
N CYS A 141 -9.34 10.54 -13.11
CA CYS A 141 -8.21 10.49 -12.18
C CYS A 141 -7.00 9.75 -12.78
N SER A 142 -5.80 10.18 -12.37
CA SER A 142 -4.54 9.52 -12.77
C SER A 142 -4.57 8.02 -12.48
N PRO A 143 -3.97 7.16 -13.31
CA PRO A 143 -3.79 5.75 -13.00
C PRO A 143 -3.11 5.51 -11.64
N LEU A 144 -2.22 6.43 -11.25
CA LEU A 144 -1.55 6.41 -9.94
C LEU A 144 -2.49 6.82 -8.79
N VAL A 145 -3.66 7.38 -9.04
CA VAL A 145 -4.70 7.56 -8.01
C VAL A 145 -5.64 6.34 -7.99
N ARG A 146 -6.06 5.89 -9.18
CA ARG A 146 -7.04 4.80 -9.34
C ARG A 146 -6.53 3.44 -8.88
N ARG A 147 -5.26 3.10 -9.12
CA ARG A 147 -4.68 1.82 -8.65
C ARG A 147 -4.45 1.84 -7.14
N ASP A 148 -4.74 0.73 -6.45
CA ASP A 148 -4.62 0.61 -4.98
C ASP A 148 -5.34 1.76 -4.22
N LEU A 149 -6.39 2.35 -4.83
CA LEU A 149 -7.10 3.53 -4.33
C LEU A 149 -7.52 3.34 -2.87
N LEU A 150 -8.03 2.17 -2.50
CA LEU A 150 -8.46 1.88 -1.13
C LEU A 150 -7.31 2.01 -0.13
N THR A 151 -6.14 1.47 -0.47
CA THR A 151 -4.95 1.54 0.39
C THR A 151 -4.39 2.97 0.43
N ARG A 152 -4.46 3.70 -0.69
CA ARG A 152 -4.01 5.09 -0.80
C ARG A 152 -4.91 6.04 -0.01
N CYS A 153 -6.23 5.83 -0.03
CA CYS A 153 -7.16 6.54 0.85
C CYS A 153 -6.87 6.23 2.32
N PHE A 154 -6.63 4.96 2.68
CA PHE A 154 -6.27 4.59 4.06
C PHE A 154 -5.04 5.36 4.57
N VAL A 155 -3.93 5.37 3.82
CA VAL A 155 -2.72 6.10 4.26
C VAL A 155 -2.87 7.62 4.19
N SER A 156 -3.85 8.14 3.44
CA SER A 156 -4.17 9.57 3.40
C SER A 156 -5.07 10.00 4.57
N GLU A 157 -5.94 9.11 5.05
CA GLU A 157 -6.86 9.36 6.16
C GLU A 157 -6.15 9.28 7.52
N PHE A 158 -5.16 8.39 7.66
CA PHE A 158 -4.44 8.17 8.91
C PHE A 158 -3.02 8.72 8.86
N THR A 159 -2.72 9.67 9.75
CA THR A 159 -1.37 10.23 9.86
C THR A 159 -0.38 9.15 10.28
N ASP A 160 0.75 9.07 9.58
CA ASP A 160 1.83 8.10 9.86
C ASP A 160 1.33 6.64 9.90
N ALA A 161 0.41 6.30 9.00
CA ALA A 161 -0.27 5.02 8.95
C ALA A 161 0.69 3.82 9.06
N SER A 162 1.82 3.82 8.34
CA SER A 162 2.79 2.72 8.42
C SER A 162 3.46 2.58 9.80
N VAL A 163 3.70 3.69 10.52
CA VAL A 163 4.19 3.67 11.90
C VAL A 163 3.13 3.09 12.83
N GLY A 164 1.88 3.51 12.67
CA GLY A 164 0.74 2.94 13.40
C GLY A 164 0.61 1.43 13.20
N VAL A 165 0.70 0.95 11.96
CA VAL A 165 0.67 -0.49 11.64
C VAL A 165 1.87 -1.22 12.27
N TYR A 166 3.06 -0.64 12.22
CA TYR A 166 4.25 -1.23 12.84
C TYR A 166 4.09 -1.38 14.36
N CYS A 167 3.61 -0.34 15.03
CA CYS A 167 3.31 -0.38 16.46
C CYS A 167 2.25 -1.44 16.78
N TRP A 168 1.15 -1.47 16.03
CA TRP A 168 0.08 -2.44 16.24
C TRP A 168 0.55 -3.89 16.06
N LEU A 169 1.39 -4.16 15.06
CA LEU A 169 1.96 -5.49 14.83
C LEU A 169 2.90 -5.94 15.97
N ILE A 170 3.60 -4.99 16.62
CA ILE A 170 4.41 -5.27 17.82
C ILE A 170 3.50 -5.61 19.01
N VAL A 171 2.51 -4.76 19.29
CA VAL A 171 1.57 -4.96 20.41
C VAL A 171 0.78 -6.26 20.25
N SER A 172 0.39 -6.60 19.02
CA SER A 172 -0.33 -7.85 18.71
C SER A 172 0.56 -9.11 18.75
N GLY A 173 1.86 -8.97 19.03
CA GLY A 173 2.80 -10.08 19.11
C GLY A 173 3.19 -10.70 17.76
N VAL A 174 2.81 -10.09 16.63
CA VAL A 174 3.20 -10.54 15.29
C VAL A 174 4.65 -10.21 15.01
N LEU A 175 5.15 -9.08 15.51
CA LEU A 175 6.55 -8.67 15.35
C LEU A 175 7.27 -8.70 16.70
N PRO A 176 8.14 -9.70 16.97
CA PRO A 176 8.86 -9.81 18.24
C PRO A 176 10.09 -8.89 18.26
N VAL A 177 9.86 -7.58 18.31
CA VAL A 177 10.94 -6.58 18.29
C VAL A 177 11.45 -6.34 19.71
N THR A 178 12.67 -6.78 20.00
CA THR A 178 13.26 -6.68 21.35
C THR A 178 13.62 -5.25 21.78
N LYS A 179 13.90 -4.34 20.83
CA LYS A 179 14.30 -2.96 21.13
C LYS A 179 13.11 -2.05 21.49
N ASN A 180 11.92 -2.39 21.02
CA ASN A 180 10.68 -1.63 21.25
C ASN A 180 9.72 -2.57 21.99
N ASN A 181 9.71 -2.48 23.32
CA ASN A 181 8.81 -3.29 24.15
C ASN A 181 7.35 -2.84 23.88
N PRO A 182 6.40 -3.76 23.62
CA PRO A 182 4.97 -3.47 23.61
C PRO A 182 4.50 -2.52 24.72
N ASP A 183 5.01 -2.69 25.95
CA ASP A 183 4.63 -1.86 27.11
C ASP A 183 4.99 -0.38 26.96
N ARG A 184 5.90 -0.04 26.04
CA ARG A 184 6.30 1.35 25.77
C ARG A 184 5.46 2.01 24.70
N ILE A 185 4.75 1.23 23.87
CA ILE A 185 3.90 1.77 22.82
C ILE A 185 2.66 2.32 23.53
N THR A 186 2.65 3.64 23.70
CA THR A 186 1.68 4.37 24.52
C THR A 186 0.45 4.83 23.78
N ASP A 187 0.46 4.77 22.45
CA ASP A 187 -0.68 5.21 21.65
C ASP A 187 -1.83 4.22 21.72
N GLU A 188 -2.94 4.69 22.28
CA GLU A 188 -4.23 4.05 22.07
C GLU A 188 -4.60 4.20 20.59
N PHE A 189 -4.59 3.08 19.87
CA PHE A 189 -5.04 3.06 18.48
C PHE A 189 -6.51 3.48 18.43
N THR A 190 -6.81 4.49 17.59
CA THR A 190 -8.19 4.94 17.41
C THR A 190 -9.06 3.79 16.90
N GLU A 191 -10.33 3.80 17.28
CA GLU A 191 -11.26 2.74 16.87
C GLU A 191 -11.38 2.67 15.34
N SER A 192 -11.47 3.84 14.69
CA SER A 192 -11.50 3.96 13.23
C SER A 192 -10.27 3.35 12.56
N PHE A 193 -9.06 3.61 13.09
CA PHE A 193 -7.83 3.02 12.56
C PHE A 193 -7.90 1.49 12.63
N LEU A 194 -8.27 0.92 13.78
CA LEU A 194 -8.35 -0.53 13.96
C LEU A 194 -9.41 -1.19 13.07
N ILE A 195 -10.59 -0.57 12.92
CA ILE A 195 -11.64 -1.07 12.03
C ILE A 195 -11.13 -1.09 10.59
N ARG A 196 -10.58 0.03 10.12
CA ARG A 196 -10.06 0.16 8.75
C ARG A 196 -8.87 -0.75 8.49
N LEU A 197 -8.05 -1.02 9.51
CA LEU A 197 -6.93 -1.94 9.44
C LEU A 197 -7.38 -3.39 9.25
N ALA A 198 -8.38 -3.85 10.02
CA ALA A 198 -8.96 -5.18 9.84
C ALA A 198 -9.54 -5.35 8.43
N LEU A 199 -10.34 -4.37 7.98
CA LEU A 199 -10.93 -4.38 6.64
C LEU A 199 -9.86 -4.38 5.54
N LEU A 200 -8.78 -3.61 5.70
CA LEU A 200 -7.66 -3.59 4.76
C LEU A 200 -6.96 -4.97 4.69
N ALA A 201 -6.79 -5.64 5.83
CA ALA A 201 -6.21 -6.97 5.88
C ALA A 201 -7.12 -8.02 5.19
N ASP A 202 -8.43 -7.96 5.43
CA ASP A 202 -9.43 -8.80 4.75
C ASP A 202 -9.41 -8.57 3.23
N TYR A 203 -9.46 -7.30 2.81
CA TYR A 203 -9.39 -6.90 1.40
C TYR A 203 -8.19 -7.53 0.70
N GLN A 204 -7.01 -7.50 1.32
CA GLN A 204 -5.79 -8.07 0.73
C GLN A 204 -5.82 -9.58 0.52
N MET A 205 -6.53 -10.32 1.39
CA MET A 205 -6.69 -11.77 1.26
C MET A 205 -7.81 -12.13 0.28
N ILE A 206 -8.89 -11.35 0.24
CA ILE A 206 -9.98 -11.50 -0.72
C ILE A 206 -9.49 -11.23 -2.15
N VAL A 207 -8.78 -10.14 -2.38
CA VAL A 207 -8.21 -9.80 -3.69
C VAL A 207 -7.20 -10.86 -4.15
N HIS A 208 -6.40 -11.41 -3.22
CA HIS A 208 -5.51 -12.53 -3.54
C HIS A 208 -6.30 -13.79 -3.93
N ALA A 209 -7.41 -14.08 -3.27
CA ALA A 209 -8.28 -15.20 -3.66
C ALA A 209 -8.89 -14.99 -5.06
N PHE A 210 -9.31 -13.77 -5.38
CA PHE A 210 -9.77 -13.42 -6.73
C PHE A 210 -8.69 -13.60 -7.79
N ASN A 211 -7.46 -13.17 -7.51
CA ASN A 211 -6.33 -13.41 -8.41
C ASN A 211 -6.19 -14.91 -8.72
N MET A 212 -6.22 -15.78 -7.70
CA MET A 212 -6.14 -17.23 -7.86
C MET A 212 -7.34 -17.85 -8.63
N MET A 213 -8.50 -17.19 -8.65
CA MET A 213 -9.65 -17.64 -9.43
C MET A 213 -9.51 -17.30 -10.92
N ILE A 214 -8.91 -16.14 -11.23
CA ILE A 214 -8.75 -15.65 -12.60
C ILE A 214 -7.55 -16.31 -13.28
N SER A 215 -6.45 -16.49 -12.54
CA SER A 215 -5.18 -16.94 -13.10
C SER A 215 -4.69 -18.27 -12.55
N LYS A 216 -4.08 -19.07 -13.42
CA LYS A 216 -3.38 -20.30 -13.05
C LYS A 216 -1.92 -20.06 -12.64
N ASP A 217 -1.37 -18.90 -13.00
CA ASP A 217 0.01 -18.49 -12.76
C ASP A 217 0.03 -17.02 -12.26
N ASP A 218 0.86 -16.72 -11.25
CA ASP A 218 1.19 -15.34 -10.85
C ASP A 218 2.14 -14.69 -11.89
N ALA A 219 2.21 -13.35 -11.98
CA ALA A 219 3.03 -12.67 -12.98
C ALA A 219 4.52 -12.99 -12.83
N SER A 220 4.97 -13.41 -11.64
CA SER A 220 6.32 -13.95 -11.42
C SER A 220 6.67 -15.08 -12.40
N ALA A 221 5.69 -15.93 -12.76
CA ALA A 221 5.89 -17.00 -13.74
C ALA A 221 6.19 -16.46 -15.14
N THR A 222 5.61 -15.31 -15.51
CA THR A 222 5.89 -14.63 -16.79
C THR A 222 7.34 -14.17 -16.85
N TYR A 223 7.84 -13.50 -15.79
CA TYR A 223 9.23 -13.04 -15.73
C TYR A 223 10.22 -14.21 -15.75
N LEU A 224 9.92 -15.31 -15.04
CA LEU A 224 10.77 -16.51 -15.04
C LEU A 224 10.85 -17.19 -16.43
N ARG A 225 9.84 -16.99 -17.29
CA ARG A 225 9.82 -17.53 -18.66
C ARG A 225 10.54 -16.63 -19.68
N MET A 226 10.78 -15.36 -19.36
CA MET A 226 11.43 -14.40 -20.25
C MET A 226 12.95 -14.62 -20.31
N ARG A 227 13.41 -15.34 -21.34
CA ARG A 227 14.84 -15.69 -21.54
C ARG A 227 15.78 -14.49 -21.78
N ASN A 228 15.23 -13.34 -22.11
CA ASN A 228 15.95 -12.11 -22.43
C ASN A 228 16.17 -11.20 -21.20
N LEU A 229 15.65 -11.56 -20.04
CA LEU A 229 15.88 -10.82 -18.80
C LEU A 229 17.14 -11.33 -18.10
N ASN A 230 18.15 -10.47 -18.00
CA ASN A 230 19.32 -10.72 -17.16
C ASN A 230 18.92 -10.47 -15.68
N LEU A 231 18.33 -11.48 -15.05
CA LEU A 231 17.94 -11.47 -13.63
C LEU A 231 19.11 -11.89 -12.74
N THR A 232 19.21 -11.30 -11.55
CA THR A 232 20.13 -11.74 -10.50
C THR A 232 19.60 -13.01 -9.83
N GLU A 233 20.49 -13.83 -9.26
CA GLU A 233 20.09 -15.05 -8.53
C GLU A 233 19.11 -14.74 -7.39
N ASP A 234 19.35 -13.67 -6.61
CA ASP A 234 18.45 -13.25 -5.52
C ASP A 234 17.05 -12.86 -6.04
N THR A 235 16.97 -12.20 -7.21
CA THR A 235 15.68 -11.89 -7.83
C THR A 235 14.97 -13.16 -8.30
N VAL A 236 15.69 -14.13 -8.88
CA VAL A 236 15.15 -15.43 -9.30
C VAL A 236 14.61 -16.20 -8.09
N ASP A 237 15.36 -16.28 -6.99
CA ASP A 237 14.96 -16.97 -5.77
C ASP A 237 13.67 -16.39 -5.18
N ARG A 238 13.51 -15.06 -5.22
CA ARG A 238 12.29 -14.38 -4.75
C ARG A 238 11.09 -14.66 -5.66
N LEU A 239 11.27 -14.60 -6.98
CA LEU A 239 10.23 -14.94 -7.95
C LEU A 239 9.75 -16.38 -7.75
N LEU A 240 10.68 -17.32 -7.54
CA LEU A 240 10.37 -18.72 -7.26
C LEU A 240 9.65 -18.90 -5.92
N ASP A 241 10.01 -18.14 -4.88
CA ASP A 241 9.32 -18.18 -3.58
C ASP A 241 7.87 -17.71 -3.69
N ILE A 242 7.61 -16.62 -4.44
CA ILE A 242 6.27 -16.11 -4.71
C ILE A 242 5.45 -17.13 -5.48
N GLN A 243 5.99 -17.64 -6.60
CA GLN A 243 5.31 -18.64 -7.41
C GLN A 243 4.98 -19.90 -6.61
N ARG A 244 5.88 -20.35 -5.73
CA ARG A 244 5.64 -21.50 -4.86
C ARG A 244 4.46 -21.27 -3.92
N HIS A 245 4.38 -20.12 -3.25
CA HIS A 245 3.27 -19.81 -2.35
C HIS A 245 1.94 -19.72 -3.10
N PHE A 246 1.94 -19.10 -4.28
CA PHE A 246 0.76 -19.01 -5.15
C PHE A 246 0.26 -20.40 -5.57
N HIS A 247 1.17 -21.27 -6.04
CA HIS A 247 0.82 -22.63 -6.45
C HIS A 247 0.34 -23.50 -5.28
N ASP A 248 0.96 -23.36 -4.11
CA ASP A 248 0.55 -24.01 -2.87
C ASP A 248 -0.88 -23.60 -2.49
N ALA A 249 -1.20 -22.31 -2.55
CA ALA A 249 -2.52 -21.76 -2.21
C ALA A 249 -3.62 -22.27 -3.15
N ILE A 250 -3.33 -22.42 -4.45
CA ILE A 250 -4.27 -22.99 -5.43
C ILE A 250 -4.45 -24.49 -5.22
N SER A 251 -3.36 -25.21 -5.00
CA SER A 251 -3.35 -26.68 -5.09
C SER A 251 -3.72 -27.39 -3.78
N LYS A 252 -3.45 -26.76 -2.63
CA LYS A 252 -3.70 -27.37 -1.32
C LYS A 252 -5.11 -27.05 -0.84
N LYS A 253 -5.97 -28.06 -0.79
CA LYS A 253 -7.34 -27.94 -0.24
C LYS A 253 -7.38 -27.33 1.16
N SER A 254 -6.35 -27.55 1.99
CA SER A 254 -6.24 -26.94 3.32
C SER A 254 -6.09 -25.42 3.30
N LEU A 255 -5.74 -24.82 2.16
CA LEU A 255 -5.56 -23.38 1.97
C LEU A 255 -6.70 -22.73 1.17
N ALA A 256 -7.72 -23.51 0.77
CA ALA A 256 -8.82 -23.04 -0.07
C ALA A 256 -9.70 -21.97 0.60
N SER A 257 -9.72 -21.92 1.94
CA SER A 257 -10.43 -20.87 2.68
C SER A 257 -9.65 -19.55 2.65
N ILE A 258 -10.40 -18.45 2.57
CA ILE A 258 -9.86 -17.10 2.72
C ILE A 258 -9.78 -16.79 4.22
N PRO A 259 -8.58 -16.58 4.79
CA PRO A 259 -8.48 -16.12 6.16
C PRO A 259 -9.02 -14.70 6.25
N LEU A 260 -9.86 -14.46 7.26
CA LEU A 260 -10.47 -13.17 7.54
C LEU A 260 -10.23 -12.81 9.01
N ILE A 261 -10.19 -11.52 9.31
CA ILE A 261 -9.97 -10.95 10.63
C ILE A 261 -10.98 -9.85 10.90
N CYS A 262 -11.65 -9.90 12.06
CA CYS A 262 -12.62 -8.87 12.45
C CYS A 262 -12.05 -7.96 13.53
N ARG A 263 -12.70 -6.80 13.75
CA ARG A 263 -12.29 -5.83 14.78
C ARG A 263 -12.11 -6.46 16.17
N ARG A 264 -12.99 -7.38 16.57
CA ARG A 264 -12.89 -8.10 17.86
C ARG A 264 -11.65 -9.01 17.92
N SER A 265 -11.21 -9.54 16.79
CA SER A 265 -10.02 -10.39 16.72
C SER A 265 -8.74 -9.59 16.96
N LEU A 266 -8.73 -8.30 16.66
CA LEU A 266 -7.57 -7.43 16.87
C LEU A 266 -7.23 -7.21 18.35
N GLU A 267 -8.17 -7.49 19.26
CA GLU A 267 -7.94 -7.41 20.72
C GLU A 267 -7.25 -8.65 21.27
N ASN A 268 -7.22 -9.75 20.50
CA ASN A 268 -6.60 -11.00 20.92
C ASN A 268 -5.32 -11.26 20.09
N PRO A 269 -4.12 -11.05 20.67
CA PRO A 269 -2.84 -11.30 20.01
C PRO A 269 -2.72 -12.68 19.36
N SER A 270 -3.34 -13.72 19.94
CA SER A 270 -3.27 -15.08 19.41
C SER A 270 -4.04 -15.21 18.09
N GLN A 271 -5.21 -14.58 17.99
CA GLN A 271 -6.02 -14.59 16.76
C GLN A 271 -5.34 -13.78 15.65
N VAL A 272 -4.71 -12.65 16.00
CA VAL A 272 -3.94 -11.85 15.04
C VAL A 272 -2.74 -12.65 14.50
N GLN A 273 -2.00 -13.32 15.39
CA GLN A 273 -0.86 -14.16 14.99
C GLN A 273 -1.29 -15.35 14.12
N GLU A 274 -2.43 -15.98 14.44
CA GLU A 274 -3.02 -17.04 13.62
C GLU A 274 -3.37 -16.54 12.22
N PHE A 275 -4.03 -15.39 12.12
CA PHE A 275 -4.36 -14.75 10.84
C PHE A 275 -3.12 -14.52 9.98
N PHE A 276 -2.07 -13.90 10.52
CA PHE A 276 -0.82 -13.69 9.76
C PHE A 276 -0.08 -15.00 9.48
N GLY A 277 -0.24 -16.02 10.33
CA GLY A 277 0.23 -17.37 10.07
C GLY A 277 -0.44 -17.99 8.84
N GLU A 278 -1.75 -17.82 8.70
CA GLU A 278 -2.53 -18.26 7.53
C GLU A 278 -2.24 -17.43 6.28
N TRP A 279 -2.05 -16.11 6.42
CA TRP A 279 -1.59 -15.24 5.35
C TRP A 279 -0.25 -15.72 4.79
N GLY A 280 0.76 -15.89 5.65
CA GLY A 280 2.12 -16.28 5.25
C GLY A 280 2.23 -17.71 4.70
N LYS A 281 1.15 -18.50 4.73
CA LYS A 281 1.06 -19.79 4.01
C LYS A 281 0.60 -19.61 2.57
N ARG A 282 -0.10 -18.53 2.24
CA ARG A 282 -0.76 -18.29 0.95
C ARG A 282 -0.08 -17.24 0.09
N LYS A 283 0.33 -16.13 0.73
CA LYS A 283 0.77 -14.93 0.04
C LYS A 283 2.10 -14.45 0.59
N VAL A 284 2.98 -14.06 -0.32
CA VAL A 284 4.23 -13.32 -0.06
C VAL A 284 4.32 -12.18 -1.07
N ARG A 285 5.04 -11.10 -0.71
CA ARG A 285 5.16 -9.90 -1.55
C ARG A 285 6.61 -9.56 -1.86
N PHE A 286 6.86 -8.98 -3.03
CA PHE A 286 8.08 -8.19 -3.27
C PHE A 286 8.10 -6.97 -2.35
N ARG A 287 8.91 -6.99 -1.29
CA ARG A 287 8.98 -5.87 -0.35
C ARG A 287 9.91 -4.77 -0.85
N ALA A 288 9.46 -3.52 -0.80
CA ALA A 288 10.27 -2.34 -1.07
C ALA A 288 11.42 -2.19 -0.07
N HIS A 289 11.23 -2.67 1.17
CA HIS A 289 12.29 -2.83 2.15
C HIS A 289 12.51 -4.31 2.51
N THR A 290 13.67 -4.82 2.12
CA THR A 290 14.06 -6.24 2.32
C THR A 290 14.87 -6.48 3.59
N GLY A 291 15.11 -5.42 4.37
CA GLY A 291 15.92 -5.48 5.58
C GLY A 291 15.37 -6.40 6.67
N THR A 292 16.20 -6.64 7.68
CA THR A 292 15.85 -7.44 8.85
C THR A 292 14.69 -6.82 9.65
N LEU A 293 14.06 -7.60 10.53
CA LEU A 293 13.06 -7.10 11.48
C LEU A 293 13.53 -5.84 12.24
N GLY A 294 14.81 -5.80 12.63
CA GLY A 294 15.39 -4.69 13.39
C GLY A 294 15.64 -3.40 12.61
N SER A 295 15.57 -3.42 11.27
CA SER A 295 15.77 -2.23 10.45
C SER A 295 14.46 -1.55 10.02
N TRP A 296 13.30 -2.09 10.39
CA TRP A 296 12.01 -1.50 10.02
C TRP A 296 11.77 -0.13 10.66
N LEU A 297 12.05 0.03 11.96
CA LEU A 297 11.91 1.34 12.59
C LEU A 297 12.76 2.42 11.89
N SER A 298 13.97 2.07 11.45
CA SER A 298 14.86 3.04 10.83
C SER A 298 14.45 3.42 9.41
N ILE A 299 13.83 2.50 8.64
CA ILE A 299 13.29 2.84 7.31
C ILE A 299 11.99 3.67 7.40
N LEU A 300 11.11 3.36 8.36
CA LEU A 300 9.89 4.15 8.60
C LEU A 300 10.26 5.58 9.02
N GLY A 301 11.17 5.72 9.98
CA GLY A 301 11.68 7.03 10.37
C GLY A 301 12.43 7.76 9.25
N ALA A 302 13.14 7.05 8.37
CA ALA A 302 13.76 7.64 7.19
C ALA A 302 12.75 8.24 6.22
N ALA A 303 11.59 7.60 6.04
CA ALA A 303 10.49 8.14 5.24
C ALA A 303 9.90 9.41 5.88
N MET A 304 9.70 9.43 7.20
CA MET A 304 9.27 10.63 7.92
C MET A 304 10.27 11.78 7.77
N VAL A 305 11.58 11.50 7.84
CA VAL A 305 12.65 12.49 7.57
C VAL A 305 12.52 13.03 6.15
N HIS A 306 12.31 12.17 5.17
CA HIS A 306 12.17 12.58 3.78
C HIS A 306 10.93 13.46 3.57
N ARG A 307 9.78 13.06 4.13
CA ARG A 307 8.54 13.82 4.05
C ARG A 307 8.67 15.19 4.70
N GLN A 308 9.28 15.27 5.89
CA GLN A 308 9.56 16.55 6.53
C GLN A 308 10.45 17.43 5.65
N LEU A 309 11.54 16.88 5.12
CA LEU A 309 12.46 17.62 4.25
C LEU A 309 11.75 18.19 3.02
N MET A 310 10.86 17.42 2.38
CA MET A 310 10.06 17.92 1.25
C MET A 310 9.10 19.04 1.68
N GLY A 311 8.51 18.94 2.86
CA GLY A 311 7.69 20.00 3.46
C GLY A 311 8.48 21.29 3.70
N GLU A 312 9.69 21.20 4.25
CA GLU A 312 10.58 22.35 4.45
C GLU A 312 10.95 23.01 3.12
N TYR A 313 11.24 22.22 2.08
CA TYR A 313 11.51 22.77 0.75
C TYR A 313 10.28 23.47 0.15
N ALA A 314 9.09 22.90 0.30
CA ALA A 314 7.85 23.51 -0.18
C ALA A 314 7.57 24.84 0.55
N LEU A 315 7.79 24.90 1.86
CA LEU A 315 7.65 26.12 2.66
C LEU A 315 8.66 27.17 2.23
N ALA A 316 9.94 26.81 2.14
CA ALA A 316 11.01 27.71 1.71
C ALA A 316 10.73 28.28 0.30
N ALA A 317 10.26 27.45 -0.64
CA ALA A 317 9.89 27.89 -1.98
C ALA A 317 8.75 28.92 -1.95
N ARG A 318 7.69 28.67 -1.16
CA ARG A 318 6.56 29.61 -1.01
C ARG A 318 7.00 30.93 -0.40
N THR A 319 7.88 30.91 0.60
CA THR A 319 8.38 32.14 1.25
C THR A 319 9.30 32.93 0.33
N GLN A 320 10.20 32.28 -0.41
CA GLN A 320 11.21 32.95 -1.24
C GLN A 320 10.66 33.39 -2.62
N TYR A 321 9.65 32.70 -3.14
CA TYR A 321 9.13 32.90 -4.50
C TYR A 321 7.61 33.11 -4.56
N ALA A 322 6.99 33.69 -3.51
CA ALA A 322 5.54 33.83 -3.34
C ALA A 322 4.75 34.31 -4.59
N ASN A 323 5.37 35.10 -5.46
CA ASN A 323 4.74 35.71 -6.64
C ASN A 323 5.38 35.31 -7.98
N ARG A 324 6.21 34.24 -8.03
CA ARG A 324 6.86 33.80 -9.28
C ARG A 324 6.37 32.42 -9.69
N LEU A 325 5.76 32.34 -10.88
CA LEU A 325 5.51 31.09 -11.58
C LEU A 325 6.80 30.61 -12.25
N GLY A 326 7.26 29.41 -11.91
CA GLY A 326 8.45 28.81 -12.53
C GLY A 326 9.04 27.67 -11.72
N ALA A 327 9.94 26.90 -12.34
CA ALA A 327 10.67 25.84 -11.65
C ALA A 327 11.70 26.43 -10.68
N VAL A 328 11.65 26.01 -9.41
CA VAL A 328 12.62 26.40 -8.37
C VAL A 328 13.65 25.30 -8.22
N LYS A 329 14.94 25.66 -8.26
CA LYS A 329 16.02 24.70 -7.95
C LYS A 329 16.10 24.54 -6.44
N LEU A 330 16.07 23.28 -5.97
CA LEU A 330 16.19 22.97 -4.53
C LEU A 330 17.51 23.47 -3.91
N SER A 331 18.57 23.64 -4.70
CA SER A 331 19.86 24.20 -4.26
C SER A 331 19.76 25.64 -3.77
N ASP A 332 18.75 26.37 -4.23
CA ASP A 332 18.62 27.81 -3.99
C ASP A 332 17.77 28.09 -2.73
N LEU A 333 17.19 27.03 -2.16
CA LEU A 333 16.33 27.06 -0.98
C LEU A 333 17.12 26.71 0.27
N LYS A 334 16.97 27.54 1.31
CA LYS A 334 17.51 27.25 2.64
C LYS A 334 16.48 26.46 3.44
N VAL A 335 16.85 25.25 3.83
CA VAL A 335 16.06 24.37 4.72
C VAL A 335 16.90 23.92 5.90
N PRO A 336 16.28 23.52 7.03
CA PRO A 336 17.00 22.97 8.17
C PRO A 336 17.91 21.80 7.77
N ALA A 337 19.04 21.67 8.45
CA ALA A 337 19.93 20.53 8.25
C ALA A 337 19.20 19.22 8.59
N ILE A 338 19.48 18.16 7.84
CA ILE A 338 18.91 16.84 8.12
C ILE A 338 19.47 16.29 9.44
N PHE A 339 20.78 16.42 9.63
CA PHE A 339 21.52 15.91 10.78
C PHE A 339 22.82 16.71 10.97
N ASN A 340 23.26 16.86 12.21
CA ASN A 340 24.55 17.44 12.57
C ASN A 340 25.14 16.66 13.75
N ALA A 341 26.38 16.18 13.59
CA ALA A 341 27.06 15.34 14.57
C ALA A 341 27.50 16.09 15.83
N CYS A 342 27.75 17.41 15.73
CA CYS A 342 28.22 18.24 16.84
C CYS A 342 27.05 18.79 17.65
N ASP A 343 26.00 19.25 16.96
CA ASP A 343 24.78 19.76 17.58
C ASP A 343 23.57 19.39 16.71
N ASN A 344 22.80 18.39 17.13
CA ASN A 344 21.64 17.93 16.40
C ASN A 344 20.35 18.68 16.80
N GLN A 345 20.44 19.72 17.63
CA GLN A 345 19.27 20.54 17.95
C GLN A 345 18.72 21.20 16.67
N HIS A 346 17.39 21.27 16.57
CA HIS A 346 16.67 21.86 15.44
C HIS A 346 16.90 21.20 14.07
N THR A 347 17.49 19.99 14.01
CA THR A 347 17.58 19.23 12.76
C THR A 347 16.32 18.41 12.50
N ILE A 348 16.11 18.02 11.25
CA ILE A 348 14.96 17.20 10.84
C ILE A 348 14.97 15.85 11.57
N THR A 349 16.14 15.23 11.76
CA THR A 349 16.25 13.94 12.44
C THR A 349 15.92 14.02 13.93
N GLU A 350 16.18 15.14 14.61
CA GLU A 350 15.75 15.32 16.00
C GLU A 350 14.22 15.48 16.11
N LEU A 351 13.64 16.28 15.22
CA LEU A 351 12.18 16.45 15.13
C LEU A 351 11.46 15.10 14.89
N VAL A 352 11.96 14.29 13.95
CA VAL A 352 11.37 12.97 13.65
C VAL A 352 11.58 12.00 14.79
N LYS A 353 12.74 12.02 15.47
CA LYS A 353 12.96 11.24 16.68
C LYS A 353 11.95 11.62 17.78
N GLY A 354 11.65 12.91 17.94
CA GLY A 354 10.61 13.41 18.84
C GLY A 354 9.26 12.76 18.54
N ARG A 355 8.80 12.86 17.29
CA ARG A 355 7.54 12.24 16.84
C ARG A 355 7.51 10.73 17.04
N LEU A 356 8.57 10.00 16.66
CA LEU A 356 8.64 8.55 16.92
C LEU A 356 8.59 8.20 18.41
N SER A 357 9.08 9.09 19.28
CA SER A 357 9.03 8.89 20.73
C SER A 357 7.60 9.03 21.29
N GLU A 358 6.71 9.77 20.63
CA GLU A 358 5.28 9.86 20.98
C GLU A 358 4.59 8.49 20.83
N TYR A 359 4.98 7.73 19.80
CA TYR A 359 4.58 6.32 19.59
C TYR A 359 5.30 5.33 20.55
N GLY A 360 6.16 5.82 21.45
CA GLY A 360 6.97 4.97 22.33
C GLY A 360 8.21 4.34 21.68
N LEU A 361 8.53 4.72 20.44
CA LEU A 361 9.62 4.15 19.66
C LEU A 361 10.93 4.91 19.90
N ARG A 362 12.04 4.18 20.07
CA ARG A 362 13.35 4.78 20.34
C ARG A 362 14.32 4.55 19.20
N ILE A 363 14.86 5.65 18.66
CA ILE A 363 15.87 5.60 17.60
C ILE A 363 16.85 6.76 17.72
N ASN A 364 18.10 6.52 17.33
CA ASN A 364 19.14 7.55 17.30
C ASN A 364 19.04 8.38 16.01
N PRO A 365 19.25 9.72 16.08
CA PRO A 365 19.19 10.58 14.90
C PRO A 365 20.20 10.21 13.81
N ASP A 366 21.41 9.77 14.17
CA ASP A 366 22.40 9.28 13.21
C ASP A 366 21.90 8.02 12.46
N THR A 367 21.17 7.14 13.14
CA THR A 367 20.55 5.97 12.49
C THR A 367 19.47 6.38 11.49
N LEU A 368 18.67 7.38 11.83
CA LEU A 368 17.69 7.97 10.90
C LEU A 368 18.38 8.60 9.69
N TYR A 369 19.43 9.38 9.90
CA TYR A 369 20.20 10.03 8.84
C TYR A 369 20.80 9.01 7.87
N ARG A 370 21.48 7.97 8.39
CA ARG A 370 22.07 6.91 7.56
C ARG A 370 21.00 6.13 6.80
N SER A 371 19.89 5.79 7.46
CA SER A 371 18.78 5.08 6.83
C SER A 371 18.13 5.91 5.73
N HIS A 372 17.94 7.21 5.94
CA HIS A 372 17.46 8.15 4.92
C HIS A 372 18.41 8.22 3.71
N SER A 373 19.72 8.29 3.95
CA SER A 373 20.73 8.25 2.88
C SER A 373 20.63 6.96 2.04
N THR A 374 20.47 5.80 2.70
CA THR A 374 20.30 4.51 2.02
C THR A 374 18.97 4.43 1.26
N MET A 375 17.86 4.85 1.88
CA MET A 375 16.53 4.85 1.29
C MET A 375 16.47 5.68 0.00
N ARG A 376 17.16 6.83 -0.02
CA ARG A 376 17.27 7.66 -1.23
C ARG A 376 17.94 6.95 -2.40
N LYS A 377 18.89 6.06 -2.13
CA LYS A 377 19.63 5.31 -3.17
C LYS A 377 18.90 4.06 -3.64
N THR A 378 17.92 3.58 -2.88
CA THR A 378 17.27 2.28 -3.10
C THR A 378 15.77 2.48 -3.26
N THR A 379 15.03 2.49 -2.15
CA THR A 379 13.56 2.56 -2.09
C THR A 379 12.97 3.73 -2.89
N LEU A 380 13.55 4.93 -2.80
CA LEU A 380 13.01 6.09 -3.54
C LEU A 380 13.29 6.02 -5.04
N ARG A 381 14.38 5.37 -5.49
CA ARG A 381 14.62 5.12 -6.92
C ARG A 381 13.63 4.11 -7.46
N LEU A 382 13.36 3.04 -6.70
CA LEU A 382 12.33 2.06 -7.03
C LEU A 382 10.96 2.71 -7.12
N LEU A 383 10.60 3.54 -6.13
CA LEU A 383 9.36 4.32 -6.12
C LEU A 383 9.24 5.21 -7.37
N ALA A 384 10.29 5.96 -7.68
CA ALA A 384 10.30 6.84 -8.86
C ALA A 384 10.13 6.04 -10.17
N LEU A 385 10.78 4.87 -10.27
CA LEU A 385 10.60 3.97 -11.42
C LEU A 385 9.16 3.45 -11.50
N TYR A 386 8.59 2.99 -10.38
CA TYR A 386 7.19 2.55 -10.31
C TYR A 386 6.23 3.66 -10.77
N CYS A 387 6.31 4.85 -10.18
CA CYS A 387 5.43 5.96 -10.53
C CYS A 387 5.59 6.37 -12.00
N LYS A 388 6.81 6.36 -12.53
CA LYS A 388 7.06 6.61 -13.95
C LYS A 388 6.39 5.56 -14.83
N LEU A 389 6.63 4.27 -14.57
CA LEU A 389 6.05 3.17 -15.35
C LEU A 389 4.51 3.22 -15.33
N THR A 390 3.90 3.50 -14.17
CA THR A 390 2.45 3.61 -14.05
C THR A 390 1.88 4.79 -14.84
N ARG A 391 2.55 5.94 -14.85
CA ARG A 391 2.14 7.10 -15.67
C ARG A 391 2.34 6.84 -17.16
N ASP A 392 3.49 6.28 -17.55
CA ASP A 392 3.81 5.98 -18.94
C ASP A 392 2.85 4.93 -19.54
N LEU A 393 2.46 3.93 -18.75
CA LEU A 393 1.50 2.90 -19.19
C LEU A 393 0.07 3.44 -19.28
N GLY A 394 -0.28 4.46 -18.50
CA GLY A 394 -1.57 5.14 -18.58
C GLY A 394 -2.78 4.31 -18.10
N VAL A 395 -2.56 3.16 -17.47
CA VAL A 395 -3.61 2.20 -17.11
C VAL A 395 -3.58 1.84 -15.62
N ALA A 396 -4.77 1.71 -15.05
CA ALA A 396 -4.97 1.24 -13.69
C ALA A 396 -5.57 -0.17 -13.72
N MET A 397 -4.74 -1.18 -13.45
CA MET A 397 -5.21 -2.57 -13.38
C MET A 397 -6.24 -2.73 -12.26
N SER A 398 -7.34 -3.44 -12.53
CA SER A 398 -8.31 -3.81 -11.48
C SER A 398 -7.64 -4.62 -10.37
N ALA A 399 -8.14 -4.49 -9.13
CA ALA A 399 -7.48 -4.97 -7.92
C ALA A 399 -6.97 -6.43 -7.97
N PRO A 400 -7.71 -7.42 -8.50
CA PRO A 400 -7.27 -8.82 -8.56
C PRO A 400 -6.09 -9.05 -9.49
N TYR A 401 -5.95 -8.22 -10.52
CA TYR A 401 -4.82 -8.34 -11.44
C TYR A 401 -3.58 -7.77 -10.79
N GLU A 402 -2.45 -8.41 -11.08
CA GLU A 402 -1.16 -7.95 -10.59
C GLU A 402 -0.76 -6.60 -11.19
N ASP A 403 -0.12 -5.79 -10.35
CA ASP A 403 0.45 -4.52 -10.76
C ASP A 403 1.76 -4.80 -11.51
N VAL A 404 1.66 -4.88 -12.84
CA VAL A 404 2.80 -5.13 -13.73
C VAL A 404 3.87 -4.05 -13.59
N SER A 405 3.49 -2.79 -13.35
CA SER A 405 4.45 -1.70 -13.13
C SER A 405 5.22 -1.90 -11.82
N TYR A 406 4.55 -2.38 -10.77
CA TYR A 406 5.18 -2.73 -9.51
C TYR A 406 6.19 -3.86 -9.71
N VAL A 407 5.77 -5.00 -10.26
CA VAL A 407 6.66 -6.15 -10.45
C VAL A 407 7.83 -5.80 -11.37
N ASN A 408 7.60 -5.06 -12.46
CA ASN A 408 8.67 -4.54 -13.34
C ASN A 408 9.68 -3.67 -12.58
N ALA A 409 9.22 -2.76 -11.72
CA ALA A 409 10.11 -1.90 -10.94
C ALA A 409 11.01 -2.73 -10.00
N PHE A 410 10.48 -3.80 -9.40
CA PHE A 410 11.25 -4.71 -8.56
C PHE A 410 12.26 -5.55 -9.34
N VAL A 411 11.84 -6.14 -10.45
CA VAL A 411 12.70 -6.94 -11.33
C VAL A 411 13.89 -6.14 -11.88
N HIS A 412 13.72 -4.82 -12.01
CA HIS A 412 14.80 -3.91 -12.45
C HIS A 412 15.46 -3.13 -11.33
N SER A 413 15.12 -3.39 -10.07
CA SER A 413 15.64 -2.64 -8.93
C SER A 413 17.17 -2.75 -8.79
N ASP A 414 17.75 -3.90 -9.13
CA ASP A 414 19.20 -4.12 -9.10
C ASP A 414 19.96 -3.26 -10.12
N LYS A 415 19.30 -2.82 -11.19
CA LYS A 415 19.88 -1.91 -12.20
C LYS A 415 19.86 -0.44 -11.75
N LEU A 416 19.23 -0.15 -10.62
CA LEU A 416 19.16 1.19 -10.03
C LEU A 416 20.32 1.48 -9.06
N GLY A 417 21.23 0.51 -8.84
CA GLY A 417 22.38 0.57 -7.93
C GLY A 417 23.43 1.61 -8.29
#